data_AF-A0A841E1J2-F1
#
_entry.id   AF-A0A841E1J2-F1
#
_cell.length_a   1.000
_cell.length_b   1.000
_cell.length_c   1.000
_cell.angle_alpha   90.00
_cell.angle_beta   90.00
_cell.angle_gamma   90.00
#
_symmetry.space_group_name_H-M   'P 1'
#
loop_
_entity.id
_entity.type
_entity.pdbx_description
1 polymer ?
#
loop_
_entity_poly.entity_id
_entity_poly.type
_entity_poly.pdbx_seq_one_letter_code
_entity_poly.pdbx_strand_id
1 'polypeptide(L)'
;MDTGRRGLALAPERFPDPVRRRLGNLDRLREVWARRRRYGAGTEDPAVDRRSTRRRIAELRRLAGVDTPDSGGTAAEEDAFLAMADDCRSGVRLTPDYFESLVGTTPDFGPPLPAPSGVGERLADAAAVETHPVIRAAHLFATCTEALAPGPAAAAGDPPAHLRPLPWMLADLSLIRSDFPPPAIDVSCPLSPTGRGPDGRARSVPGDLPWHGPPPEGQVPSPRSGGDRLTALVLLFADLETAALRSELSRLAGARTGARGESGRLASAVHRRIVEHLRLRSAPLHLVLRELDPDCRAVVSSSTAGPGFTPQHPAARDAPVAAGPSDGSPARAGEAPEGAGGGAAPAAEPPDDAATATRTRAPAAPSTGERSLDSARRALFAPGANEWRASLDVDLADGVLRLLVLVQEVGSSSTGVLAVTADGLLTTDDGAEDVLAAGCAACVTLVPTDGADDRWPEVEAFVDDVLARSVGRLTSTARY
;
A
#
# COMPACT_ATOMS: atom_id res chain seq x y z
N MET A 1 -15.52 -32.86 -12.82
CA MET A 1 -14.08 -33.22 -12.69
C MET A 1 -13.73 -33.41 -11.21
N ASP A 2 -12.64 -34.12 -10.89
CA ASP A 2 -12.21 -34.36 -9.49
C ASP A 2 -11.61 -33.08 -8.89
N THR A 3 -12.46 -32.28 -8.23
CA THR A 3 -12.07 -31.02 -7.56
C THR A 3 -11.00 -31.24 -6.49
N GLY A 4 -10.98 -32.42 -5.87
CA GLY A 4 -9.99 -32.80 -4.85
C GLY A 4 -8.57 -32.85 -5.41
N ARG A 5 -8.36 -33.40 -6.62
CA ARG A 5 -7.03 -33.43 -7.25
C ARG A 5 -6.51 -32.03 -7.60
N ARG A 6 -7.39 -31.12 -8.04
CA ARG A 6 -7.02 -29.73 -8.32
C ARG A 6 -6.68 -28.97 -7.03
N GLY A 7 -7.44 -29.20 -5.95
CA GLY A 7 -7.16 -28.67 -4.62
C GLY A 7 -5.75 -29.01 -4.15
N LEU A 8 -5.32 -30.27 -4.31
CA LEU A 8 -3.97 -30.72 -3.93
C LEU A 8 -2.83 -30.04 -4.71
N ALA A 9 -3.07 -29.66 -5.97
CA ALA A 9 -2.08 -28.94 -6.77
C ALA A 9 -1.94 -27.47 -6.33
N LEU A 10 -3.01 -26.91 -5.77
CA LEU A 10 -3.10 -25.54 -5.29
C LEU A 10 -2.93 -25.43 -3.76
N ALA A 11 -2.50 -26.49 -3.10
CA ALA A 11 -2.26 -26.50 -1.67
C ALA A 11 -1.11 -25.52 -1.31
N PRO A 12 -1.21 -24.73 -0.23
CA PRO A 12 -0.18 -23.75 0.16
C PRO A 12 1.24 -24.35 0.24
N GLU A 13 1.36 -25.62 0.63
CA GLU A 13 2.61 -26.35 0.77
C GLU A 13 3.33 -26.57 -0.57
N ARG A 14 2.64 -26.41 -1.70
CA ARG A 14 3.23 -26.49 -3.05
C ARG A 14 3.86 -25.18 -3.50
N PHE A 15 3.56 -24.07 -2.84
CA PHE A 15 4.12 -22.76 -3.20
C PHE A 15 5.52 -22.56 -2.57
N PRO A 16 6.38 -21.73 -3.19
CA PRO A 16 7.67 -21.35 -2.64
C PRO A 16 7.57 -20.76 -1.23
N ASP A 17 8.64 -20.91 -0.43
CA ASP A 17 8.71 -20.38 0.94
C ASP A 17 8.31 -18.89 1.09
N PRO A 18 8.72 -17.97 0.20
CA PRO A 18 8.29 -16.58 0.28
C PRO A 18 6.76 -16.42 0.26
N VAL A 19 6.07 -17.20 -0.60
CA VAL A 19 4.60 -17.18 -0.70
C VAL A 19 3.99 -17.68 0.59
N ARG A 20 4.46 -18.84 1.10
CA ARG A 20 3.93 -19.44 2.33
C ARG A 20 4.06 -18.50 3.52
N ARG A 21 5.22 -17.84 3.67
CA ARG A 21 5.43 -16.82 4.70
C ARG A 21 4.47 -15.65 4.54
N ARG A 22 4.27 -15.14 3.32
CA ARG A 22 3.34 -14.04 3.06
C ARG A 22 1.90 -14.39 3.43
N LEU A 23 1.43 -15.59 3.06
CA LEU A 23 0.10 -16.09 3.42
C LEU A 23 -0.05 -16.25 4.95
N GLY A 24 0.95 -16.84 5.63
CA GLY A 24 0.93 -16.96 7.10
C GLY A 24 0.94 -15.60 7.82
N ASN A 25 1.64 -14.60 7.29
CA ASN A 25 1.59 -13.22 7.81
C ASN A 25 0.20 -12.61 7.63
N LEU A 26 -0.42 -12.83 6.48
CA LEU A 26 -1.76 -12.35 6.16
C LEU A 26 -2.83 -12.97 7.07
N ASP A 27 -2.77 -14.28 7.33
CA ASP A 27 -3.69 -14.95 8.24
C ASP A 27 -3.63 -14.37 9.66
N ARG A 28 -2.42 -14.12 10.16
CA ARG A 28 -2.23 -13.46 11.47
C ARG A 28 -2.82 -12.06 11.50
N LEU A 29 -2.66 -11.29 10.42
CA LEU A 29 -3.26 -9.96 10.30
C LEU A 29 -4.80 -10.03 10.25
N ARG A 30 -5.35 -11.00 9.51
CA ARG A 30 -6.79 -11.26 9.45
C ARG A 30 -7.35 -11.63 10.82
N GLU A 31 -6.65 -12.44 11.61
CA GLU A 31 -7.09 -12.76 12.97
C GLU A 31 -7.19 -11.53 13.86
N VAL A 32 -6.23 -10.60 13.77
CA VAL A 32 -6.27 -9.31 14.48
C VAL A 32 -7.48 -8.50 14.02
N TRP A 33 -7.70 -8.39 12.71
CA TRP A 33 -8.85 -7.69 12.15
C TRP A 33 -10.20 -8.32 12.55
N ALA A 34 -10.36 -9.63 12.41
CA ALA A 34 -11.58 -10.35 12.79
C ALA A 34 -11.87 -10.25 14.29
N ARG A 35 -10.82 -10.28 15.14
CA ARG A 35 -10.95 -10.01 16.57
C ARG A 35 -11.46 -8.59 16.82
N ARG A 36 -10.91 -7.59 16.15
CA ARG A 36 -11.37 -6.19 16.27
C ARG A 36 -12.80 -6.00 15.83
N ARG A 37 -13.16 -6.58 14.69
CA ARG A 37 -14.51 -6.51 14.12
C ARG A 37 -15.55 -7.05 15.10
N ARG A 38 -15.26 -8.17 15.77
CA ARG A 38 -16.12 -8.75 16.83
C ARG A 38 -16.39 -7.82 18.02
N TYR A 39 -15.50 -6.87 18.31
CA TYR A 39 -15.65 -5.90 19.40
C TYR A 39 -16.11 -4.52 18.93
N GLY A 40 -16.24 -4.29 17.63
CA GLY A 40 -16.78 -3.05 17.07
C GLY A 40 -18.31 -3.03 17.23
N ALA A 41 -18.86 -1.91 17.70
CA ALA A 41 -20.30 -1.76 17.97
C ALA A 41 -21.16 -1.53 16.71
N GLY A 42 -20.62 -1.73 15.51
CA GLY A 42 -21.30 -1.45 14.23
C GLY A 42 -21.83 -2.69 13.55
N THR A 43 -23.10 -2.67 13.12
CA THR A 43 -23.74 -3.71 12.31
C THR A 43 -23.36 -3.63 10.83
N GLU A 44 -22.91 -2.47 10.36
CA GLU A 44 -22.49 -2.30 8.96
C GLU A 44 -21.07 -2.83 8.76
N ASP A 45 -20.88 -3.60 7.69
CA ASP A 45 -19.58 -4.09 7.27
C ASP A 45 -18.85 -2.99 6.48
N PRO A 46 -17.87 -2.30 7.07
CA PRO A 46 -17.21 -1.17 6.44
C PRO A 46 -16.39 -1.56 5.19
N ALA A 47 -16.06 -2.85 5.04
CA ALA A 47 -15.24 -3.33 3.93
C ALA A 47 -15.99 -3.29 2.59
N VAL A 48 -17.32 -3.43 2.63
CA VAL A 48 -18.18 -3.42 1.42
C VAL A 48 -19.25 -2.34 1.57
N ASP A 49 -18.80 -1.12 1.82
CA ASP A 49 -19.65 0.05 1.70
C ASP A 49 -19.61 0.61 0.26
N ARG A 50 -20.63 1.38 -0.10
CA ARG A 50 -20.75 1.97 -1.45
C ARG A 50 -19.61 2.93 -1.79
N ARG A 51 -19.04 3.63 -0.80
CA ARG A 51 -17.95 4.60 -1.00
C ARG A 51 -16.63 3.89 -1.31
N SER A 52 -16.32 2.82 -0.60
CA SER A 52 -15.17 1.94 -0.83
C SER A 52 -15.25 1.31 -2.22
N THR A 53 -16.43 0.76 -2.55
CA THR A 53 -16.74 0.18 -3.87
C THR A 53 -16.51 1.19 -5.00
N ARG A 54 -17.08 2.40 -4.88
CA ARG A 54 -16.88 3.50 -5.84
C ARG A 54 -15.42 3.83 -6.06
N ARG A 55 -14.65 3.99 -4.97
CA ARG A 55 -13.22 4.31 -5.04
C ARG A 55 -12.45 3.23 -5.79
N ARG A 56 -12.74 1.96 -5.51
CA ARG A 56 -12.09 0.82 -6.15
C ARG A 56 -12.38 0.76 -7.65
N ILE A 57 -13.64 0.95 -8.05
CA ILE A 57 -14.03 0.99 -9.46
C ILE A 57 -13.34 2.13 -10.19
N ALA A 58 -13.30 3.32 -9.58
CA ALA A 58 -12.60 4.47 -10.14
C ALA A 58 -11.10 4.20 -10.34
N GLU A 59 -10.47 3.48 -9.41
CA GLU A 59 -9.07 3.10 -9.52
C GLU A 59 -8.82 2.09 -10.63
N LEU A 60 -9.70 1.09 -10.75
CA LEU A 60 -9.60 0.10 -11.81
C LEU A 60 -9.80 0.73 -13.20
N ARG A 61 -10.74 1.67 -13.35
CA ARG A 61 -10.91 2.46 -14.57
C ARG A 61 -9.64 3.24 -14.93
N ARG A 62 -9.00 3.87 -13.94
CA ARG A 62 -7.75 4.60 -14.13
C ARG A 62 -6.61 3.68 -14.58
N LEU A 63 -6.49 2.51 -13.95
CA LEU A 63 -5.52 1.47 -14.35
C LEU A 63 -5.76 1.00 -15.80
N ALA A 64 -7.02 0.87 -16.19
CA ALA A 64 -7.43 0.47 -17.53
C ALA A 64 -7.28 1.58 -18.60
N GLY A 65 -6.88 2.81 -18.21
CA GLY A 65 -6.79 3.96 -19.12
C GLY A 65 -8.14 4.43 -19.64
N VAL A 66 -9.23 4.15 -18.92
CA VAL A 66 -10.59 4.55 -19.29
C VAL A 66 -10.86 5.95 -18.73
N ASP A 67 -10.46 6.96 -19.51
CA ASP A 67 -10.64 8.36 -19.20
C ASP A 67 -12.07 8.82 -19.54
N THR A 68 -12.99 8.65 -18.60
CA THR A 68 -14.10 9.57 -18.23
C THR A 68 -15.24 8.79 -17.55
N PRO A 69 -15.71 9.23 -16.38
CA PRO A 69 -16.93 8.71 -15.79
C PRO A 69 -18.11 9.42 -16.43
N ASP A 70 -18.73 8.81 -17.44
CA ASP A 70 -20.18 8.95 -17.51
C ASP A 70 -20.72 8.37 -16.20
N SER A 71 -21.31 9.24 -15.39
CA SER A 71 -21.73 8.94 -14.01
C SER A 71 -22.61 7.69 -13.90
N GLY A 72 -23.34 7.35 -14.97
CA GLY A 72 -24.15 6.14 -15.07
C GLY A 72 -23.35 4.84 -15.11
N GLY A 73 -22.17 4.81 -15.74
CA GLY A 73 -21.35 3.60 -15.87
C GLY A 73 -20.78 3.13 -14.53
N THR A 74 -20.21 4.07 -13.75
CA THR A 74 -19.66 3.77 -12.43
C THR A 74 -20.75 3.27 -11.47
N ALA A 75 -21.95 3.85 -11.52
CA ALA A 75 -23.06 3.43 -10.66
C ALA A 75 -23.52 1.99 -10.95
N ALA A 76 -23.59 1.59 -12.23
CA ALA A 76 -23.94 0.23 -12.61
C ALA A 76 -22.90 -0.80 -12.13
N GLU A 77 -21.60 -0.47 -12.24
CA GLU A 77 -20.52 -1.31 -11.73
C GLU A 77 -20.55 -1.40 -10.19
N GLU A 78 -20.87 -0.31 -9.51
CA GLU A 78 -21.07 -0.28 -8.05
C GLU A 78 -22.21 -1.21 -7.63
N ASP A 79 -23.37 -1.08 -8.27
CA ASP A 79 -24.56 -1.86 -7.93
C ASP A 79 -24.33 -3.36 -8.22
N ALA A 80 -23.66 -3.70 -9.33
CA ALA A 80 -23.28 -5.08 -9.64
C ALA A 80 -22.36 -5.70 -8.57
N PHE A 81 -21.33 -4.94 -8.14
CA PHE A 81 -20.43 -5.41 -7.08
C PHE A 81 -21.15 -5.59 -5.73
N LEU A 82 -21.97 -4.63 -5.34
CA LEU A 82 -22.72 -4.68 -4.09
C LEU A 82 -23.73 -5.85 -4.08
N ALA A 83 -24.41 -6.12 -5.19
CA ALA A 83 -25.30 -7.26 -5.33
C ALA A 83 -24.53 -8.59 -5.19
N MET A 84 -23.40 -8.74 -5.87
CA MET A 84 -22.55 -9.93 -5.76
C MET A 84 -22.02 -10.13 -4.33
N ALA A 85 -21.65 -9.05 -3.63
CA ALA A 85 -21.22 -9.14 -2.25
C ALA A 85 -22.37 -9.54 -1.30
N ASP A 86 -23.61 -9.12 -1.58
CA ASP A 86 -24.81 -9.55 -0.85
C ASP A 86 -25.12 -11.04 -1.08
N ASP A 87 -25.01 -11.52 -2.32
CA ASP A 87 -25.11 -12.95 -2.67
C ASP A 87 -24.11 -13.81 -1.88
N CYS A 88 -22.87 -13.32 -1.71
CA CYS A 88 -21.85 -14.01 -0.94
C CYS A 88 -22.24 -14.17 0.53
N ARG A 89 -22.75 -13.09 1.13
CA ARG A 89 -23.13 -13.05 2.55
C ARG A 89 -24.38 -13.85 2.84
N SER A 90 -25.33 -13.84 1.92
CA SER A 90 -26.54 -14.66 2.00
C SER A 90 -26.28 -16.15 1.72
N GLY A 91 -25.07 -16.51 1.30
CA GLY A 91 -24.66 -17.90 1.11
C GLY A 91 -25.15 -18.50 -0.20
N VAL A 92 -25.46 -17.67 -1.20
CA VAL A 92 -25.83 -18.12 -2.56
C VAL A 92 -24.79 -19.10 -3.08
N ARG A 93 -25.25 -20.16 -3.74
CA ARG A 93 -24.37 -21.17 -4.32
C ARG A 93 -23.77 -20.65 -5.63
N LEU A 94 -22.44 -20.79 -5.75
CA LEU A 94 -21.69 -20.38 -6.94
C LEU A 94 -21.74 -21.46 -8.01
N THR A 95 -22.90 -21.62 -8.66
CA THR A 95 -23.13 -22.62 -9.71
C THR A 95 -22.60 -22.14 -11.07
N PRO A 96 -22.47 -23.04 -12.07
CA PRO A 96 -22.19 -22.62 -13.44
C PRO A 96 -23.15 -21.55 -13.97
N ASP A 97 -24.46 -21.74 -13.76
CA ASP A 97 -25.49 -20.77 -14.19
C ASP A 97 -25.35 -19.40 -13.50
N TYR A 98 -24.91 -19.38 -12.23
CA TYR A 98 -24.63 -18.13 -11.52
C TYR A 98 -23.52 -17.35 -12.21
N PHE A 99 -22.41 -18.02 -12.54
CA PHE A 99 -21.28 -17.37 -13.20
C PHE A 99 -21.59 -16.99 -14.66
N GLU A 100 -22.35 -17.80 -15.38
CA GLU A 100 -22.81 -17.48 -16.74
C GLU A 100 -23.68 -16.21 -16.74
N SER A 101 -24.63 -16.13 -15.81
CA SER A 101 -25.46 -14.95 -15.58
C SER A 101 -24.62 -13.74 -15.19
N LEU A 102 -23.66 -13.91 -14.27
CA LEU A 102 -22.78 -12.82 -13.83
C LEU A 102 -21.93 -12.27 -14.97
N VAL A 103 -21.35 -13.12 -15.83
CA VAL A 103 -20.58 -12.69 -17.01
C VAL A 103 -21.45 -11.90 -17.97
N GLY A 104 -22.69 -12.35 -18.21
CA GLY A 104 -23.61 -11.69 -19.14
C GLY A 104 -24.24 -10.39 -18.62
N THR A 105 -24.16 -10.12 -17.32
CA THR A 105 -24.82 -8.97 -16.68
C THR A 105 -23.85 -7.94 -16.07
N THR A 106 -22.61 -8.33 -15.77
CA THR A 106 -21.62 -7.43 -15.16
C THR A 106 -21.15 -6.39 -16.17
N PRO A 107 -21.26 -5.08 -15.88
CA PRO A 107 -20.73 -4.05 -16.75
C PRO A 107 -19.20 -4.13 -16.87
N ASP A 108 -18.67 -3.80 -18.05
CA ASP A 108 -17.24 -3.91 -18.36
C ASP A 108 -16.69 -2.57 -18.89
N PHE A 109 -16.72 -1.55 -18.04
CA PHE A 109 -16.50 -0.14 -18.43
C PHE A 109 -17.47 0.36 -19.52
N GLY A 110 -18.57 -0.35 -19.68
CA GLY A 110 -19.51 -0.22 -20.79
C GLY A 110 -20.51 -1.39 -20.76
N PRO A 111 -21.09 -1.79 -21.92
CA PRO A 111 -21.99 -2.93 -21.97
C PRO A 111 -21.26 -4.23 -21.55
N PRO A 112 -21.97 -5.20 -20.95
CA PRO A 112 -21.40 -6.51 -20.62
C PRO A 112 -20.79 -7.18 -21.86
N LEU A 113 -19.71 -7.94 -21.65
CA LEU A 113 -19.12 -8.75 -22.71
C LEU A 113 -20.04 -9.93 -23.08
N PRO A 114 -20.01 -10.37 -24.35
CA PRO A 114 -20.65 -11.62 -24.71
C PRO A 114 -20.00 -12.77 -23.93
N ALA A 115 -20.81 -13.50 -23.16
CA ALA A 115 -20.35 -14.63 -22.38
C ALA A 115 -19.85 -15.77 -23.31
N PRO A 116 -18.57 -16.16 -23.23
CA PRO A 116 -18.09 -17.33 -23.96
C PRO A 116 -18.78 -18.59 -23.43
N SER A 117 -19.23 -19.47 -24.33
CA SER A 117 -19.93 -20.70 -23.92
C SER A 117 -19.10 -21.54 -22.95
N GLY A 118 -19.71 -21.92 -21.82
CA GLY A 118 -19.07 -22.76 -20.80
C GLY A 118 -18.11 -22.00 -19.87
N VAL A 119 -18.10 -20.66 -19.91
CA VAL A 119 -17.35 -19.85 -18.94
C VAL A 119 -17.85 -20.11 -17.52
N GLY A 120 -19.17 -20.27 -17.34
CA GLY A 120 -19.76 -20.55 -16.03
C GLY A 120 -19.22 -21.83 -15.39
N GLU A 121 -19.07 -22.90 -16.16
CA GLU A 121 -18.54 -24.18 -15.66
C GLU A 121 -17.08 -24.05 -15.21
N ARG A 122 -16.24 -23.36 -15.99
CA ARG A 122 -14.82 -23.15 -15.64
C ARG A 122 -14.67 -22.30 -14.38
N LEU A 123 -15.47 -21.24 -14.24
CA LEU A 123 -15.43 -20.37 -13.07
C LEU A 123 -15.97 -21.08 -11.82
N ALA A 124 -17.04 -21.88 -11.95
CA ALA A 124 -17.54 -22.70 -10.87
C ALA A 124 -16.50 -23.72 -10.38
N ASP A 125 -15.83 -24.40 -11.30
CA ASP A 125 -14.72 -25.31 -11.00
C ASP A 125 -13.58 -24.61 -10.25
N ALA A 126 -13.19 -23.40 -10.68
CA ALA A 126 -12.12 -22.63 -10.04
C ALA A 126 -12.51 -22.12 -8.64
N ALA A 127 -13.76 -21.68 -8.47
CA ALA A 127 -14.30 -21.22 -7.18
C ALA A 127 -14.46 -22.37 -6.17
N ALA A 128 -14.70 -23.59 -6.65
CA ALA A 128 -14.85 -24.79 -5.81
C ALA A 128 -13.53 -25.37 -5.27
N VAL A 129 -12.36 -24.86 -5.72
CA VAL A 129 -11.06 -25.36 -5.26
C VAL A 129 -10.89 -25.12 -3.75
N GLU A 130 -10.73 -26.20 -2.99
CA GLU A 130 -10.43 -26.14 -1.55
C GLU A 130 -8.96 -25.79 -1.32
N THR A 131 -8.67 -24.49 -1.19
CA THR A 131 -7.35 -23.95 -0.85
C THR A 131 -7.47 -22.65 -0.04
N HIS A 132 -6.33 -22.08 0.34
CA HIS A 132 -6.22 -20.78 0.99
C HIS A 132 -6.98 -19.71 0.17
N PRO A 133 -7.78 -18.83 0.81
CA PRO A 133 -8.65 -17.87 0.13
C PRO A 133 -7.95 -16.99 -0.92
N VAL A 134 -6.75 -16.50 -0.62
CA VAL A 134 -5.92 -15.73 -1.57
C VAL A 134 -5.47 -16.55 -2.78
N ILE A 135 -5.10 -17.83 -2.61
CA ILE A 135 -4.73 -18.69 -3.74
C ILE A 135 -5.95 -18.91 -4.63
N ARG A 136 -7.11 -19.15 -4.03
CA ARG A 136 -8.38 -19.29 -4.73
C ARG A 136 -8.77 -18.02 -5.49
N ALA A 137 -8.63 -16.86 -4.87
CA ALA A 137 -8.89 -15.57 -5.50
C ALA A 137 -7.97 -15.33 -6.71
N ALA A 138 -6.66 -15.57 -6.56
CA ALA A 138 -5.70 -15.49 -7.65
C ALA A 138 -6.00 -16.48 -8.78
N HIS A 139 -6.40 -17.71 -8.45
CA HIS A 139 -6.76 -18.73 -9.43
C HIS A 139 -8.04 -18.36 -10.19
N LEU A 140 -9.06 -17.88 -9.50
CA LEU A 140 -10.32 -17.45 -10.09
C LEU A 140 -10.13 -16.22 -10.98
N PHE A 141 -9.32 -15.25 -10.53
CA PHE A 141 -8.89 -14.10 -11.33
C PHE A 141 -8.21 -14.53 -12.64
N ALA A 142 -7.22 -15.44 -12.54
CA ALA A 142 -6.50 -15.94 -13.71
C ALA A 142 -7.44 -16.69 -14.68
N THR A 143 -8.30 -17.55 -14.16
CA THR A 143 -9.27 -18.33 -14.95
C THR A 143 -10.25 -17.42 -15.67
N CYS A 144 -10.76 -16.38 -15.00
CA CYS A 144 -11.63 -15.38 -15.63
C CYS A 144 -10.90 -14.59 -16.71
N THR A 145 -9.70 -14.12 -16.41
CA THR A 145 -8.86 -13.38 -17.37
C THR A 145 -8.59 -14.20 -18.63
N GLU A 146 -8.31 -15.50 -18.49
CA GLU A 146 -8.09 -16.41 -19.61
C GLU A 146 -9.37 -16.70 -20.40
N ALA A 147 -10.52 -16.83 -19.72
CA ALA A 147 -11.80 -17.04 -20.37
C ALA A 147 -12.29 -15.80 -21.14
N LEU A 148 -11.99 -14.61 -20.63
CA LEU A 148 -12.32 -13.31 -21.24
C LEU A 148 -11.23 -12.81 -22.19
N ALA A 149 -10.11 -13.54 -22.33
CA ALA A 149 -9.04 -13.14 -23.21
C ALA A 149 -9.62 -12.95 -24.62
N PRO A 150 -9.45 -11.78 -25.22
CA PRO A 150 -10.09 -11.50 -26.50
C PRO A 150 -9.62 -12.51 -27.54
N GLY A 151 -10.55 -12.90 -28.42
CA GLY A 151 -10.18 -13.60 -29.64
C GLY A 151 -9.23 -12.76 -30.50
N PRO A 152 -8.66 -13.32 -31.57
CA PRO A 152 -7.73 -12.62 -32.46
C PRO A 152 -8.30 -11.36 -33.13
N ALA A 153 -9.61 -11.08 -32.96
CA ALA A 153 -10.33 -9.96 -33.54
C ALA A 153 -10.57 -8.79 -32.56
N ALA A 154 -9.93 -8.74 -31.39
CA ALA A 154 -10.08 -7.59 -30.48
C ALA A 154 -9.71 -6.26 -31.14
N ALA A 155 -10.51 -5.23 -30.87
CA ALA A 155 -10.25 -3.90 -31.38
C ALA A 155 -9.00 -3.31 -30.70
N ALA A 156 -8.20 -2.58 -31.49
CA ALA A 156 -7.11 -1.79 -30.95
C ALA A 156 -7.70 -0.70 -30.03
N GLY A 157 -7.50 -0.82 -28.71
CA GLY A 157 -8.01 0.12 -27.71
C GLY A 157 -8.81 -0.54 -26.59
N ASP A 158 -9.18 -1.81 -26.74
CA ASP A 158 -9.85 -2.55 -25.66
C ASP A 158 -8.94 -2.70 -24.42
N PRO A 159 -9.47 -2.52 -23.20
CA PRO A 159 -8.70 -2.69 -22.00
C PRO A 159 -8.22 -4.15 -21.89
N PRO A 160 -6.98 -4.39 -21.42
CA PRO A 160 -6.47 -5.72 -21.14
C PRO A 160 -7.42 -6.50 -20.24
N ALA A 161 -7.62 -7.80 -20.52
CA ALA A 161 -8.58 -8.63 -19.77
C ALA A 161 -8.34 -8.62 -18.24
N HIS A 162 -7.09 -8.53 -17.79
CA HIS A 162 -6.75 -8.47 -16.36
C HIS A 162 -7.05 -7.13 -15.68
N LEU A 163 -7.40 -6.09 -16.45
CA LEU A 163 -7.80 -4.77 -15.94
C LEU A 163 -9.32 -4.57 -16.02
N ARG A 164 -10.07 -5.55 -16.55
CA ARG A 164 -11.53 -5.52 -16.61
C ARG A 164 -12.15 -5.74 -15.23
N PRO A 165 -13.36 -5.20 -14.93
CA PRO A 165 -13.97 -5.32 -13.60
C PRO A 165 -14.23 -6.76 -13.17
N LEU A 166 -14.72 -7.62 -14.07
CA LEU A 166 -15.22 -8.94 -13.70
C LEU A 166 -14.16 -9.85 -13.02
N PRO A 167 -12.92 -10.04 -13.55
CA PRO A 167 -11.90 -10.81 -12.86
C PRO A 167 -11.62 -10.34 -11.42
N TRP A 168 -11.61 -9.02 -11.21
CA TRP A 168 -11.41 -8.40 -9.90
C TRP A 168 -12.60 -8.62 -8.97
N MET A 169 -13.83 -8.46 -9.46
CA MET A 169 -15.05 -8.75 -8.69
C MET A 169 -15.08 -10.23 -8.25
N LEU A 170 -14.71 -11.16 -9.14
CA LEU A 170 -14.65 -12.57 -8.80
C LEU A 170 -13.58 -12.90 -7.75
N ALA A 171 -12.42 -12.25 -7.80
CA ALA A 171 -11.41 -12.40 -6.76
C ALA A 171 -11.95 -11.94 -5.40
N ASP A 172 -12.65 -10.81 -5.36
CA ASP A 172 -13.28 -10.28 -4.14
C ASP A 172 -14.35 -11.22 -3.59
N LEU A 173 -15.17 -11.80 -4.48
CA LEU A 173 -16.17 -12.80 -4.14
C LEU A 173 -15.54 -13.92 -3.31
N SER A 174 -14.43 -14.48 -3.79
CA SER A 174 -13.68 -15.54 -3.09
C SER A 174 -13.18 -15.11 -1.70
N LEU A 175 -12.73 -13.85 -1.58
CA LEU A 175 -12.18 -13.30 -0.34
C LEU A 175 -13.28 -12.97 0.68
N ILE A 176 -14.37 -12.31 0.25
CA ILE A 176 -15.52 -11.97 1.08
C ILE A 176 -16.13 -13.23 1.70
N ARG A 177 -16.29 -14.32 0.93
CA ARG A 177 -16.80 -15.60 1.45
C ARG A 177 -15.90 -16.26 2.50
N SER A 178 -14.67 -15.80 2.62
CA SER A 178 -13.68 -16.31 3.57
C SER A 178 -13.40 -15.30 4.71
N ASP A 179 -14.28 -14.32 4.89
CA ASP A 179 -14.12 -13.21 5.84
C ASP A 179 -12.82 -12.40 5.61
N PHE A 180 -12.49 -12.12 4.36
CA PHE A 180 -11.48 -11.11 4.00
C PHE A 180 -12.17 -9.86 3.48
N PRO A 181 -11.61 -8.66 3.70
CA PRO A 181 -12.07 -7.47 2.98
C PRO A 181 -11.76 -7.59 1.48
N PRO A 182 -12.39 -6.79 0.61
CA PRO A 182 -11.94 -6.67 -0.77
C PRO A 182 -10.50 -6.10 -0.86
N PRO A 183 -9.67 -6.57 -1.82
CA PRO A 183 -8.30 -6.12 -2.02
C PRO A 183 -8.24 -4.63 -2.34
N ALA A 184 -7.18 -3.99 -1.84
CA ALA A 184 -6.96 -2.56 -2.04
C ALA A 184 -6.30 -2.30 -3.40
N ILE A 185 -7.12 -2.08 -4.43
CA ILE A 185 -6.64 -1.66 -5.75
C ILE A 185 -6.09 -0.22 -5.65
N ASP A 186 -4.89 -0.01 -6.17
CA ASP A 186 -4.18 1.29 -6.24
C ASP A 186 -3.46 1.42 -7.59
N VAL A 187 -3.24 2.65 -8.08
CA VAL A 187 -2.49 2.95 -9.32
C VAL A 187 -1.07 2.39 -9.30
N SER A 188 -0.50 2.28 -8.11
CA SER A 188 0.83 1.74 -7.88
C SER A 188 0.83 0.20 -7.95
N CYS A 189 -0.33 -0.42 -8.17
CA CYS A 189 -0.43 -1.86 -8.38
C CYS A 189 0.45 -2.23 -9.58
N PRO A 190 1.30 -3.26 -9.45
CA PRO A 190 2.19 -3.70 -10.51
C PRO A 190 1.44 -4.26 -11.73
N LEU A 191 0.11 -4.20 -11.78
CA LEU A 191 -0.67 -4.53 -12.98
C LEU A 191 -0.86 -3.35 -13.93
N SER A 192 -0.42 -2.15 -13.56
CA SER A 192 -0.46 -0.97 -14.43
C SER A 192 0.24 -1.28 -15.76
N PRO A 193 -0.45 -1.17 -16.91
CA PRO A 193 0.17 -1.30 -18.21
C PRO A 193 1.15 -0.13 -18.31
N THR A 194 2.44 -0.44 -18.35
CA THR A 194 3.57 0.51 -18.36
C THR A 194 3.19 1.80 -19.06
N GLY A 195 3.07 2.89 -18.28
CA GLY A 195 2.61 4.18 -18.79
C GLY A 195 3.46 4.60 -19.99
N ARG A 196 2.80 4.93 -21.10
CA ARG A 196 3.37 5.87 -22.05
C ARG A 196 3.68 7.14 -21.26
N GLY A 197 4.94 7.59 -21.28
CA GLY A 197 5.26 8.90 -20.76
C GLY A 197 4.43 9.99 -21.47
N PRO A 198 4.40 11.22 -20.96
CA PRO A 198 3.74 12.36 -21.62
C PRO A 198 4.20 12.55 -23.08
N ASP A 199 5.42 12.09 -23.39
CA ASP A 199 6.01 12.11 -24.74
C ASP A 199 5.58 10.93 -25.64
N GLY A 200 4.64 10.10 -25.20
CA GLY A 200 4.16 8.92 -25.93
C GLY A 200 5.16 7.77 -26.04
N ARG A 201 6.37 7.90 -25.48
CA ARG A 201 7.37 6.83 -25.43
C ARG A 201 7.08 5.87 -24.27
N ALA A 202 7.12 4.57 -24.56
CA ALA A 202 7.03 3.53 -23.55
C ALA A 202 8.23 3.67 -22.61
N ARG A 203 7.97 3.91 -21.32
CA ARG A 203 9.01 3.94 -20.30
C ARG A 203 9.35 2.49 -19.97
N SER A 204 10.52 2.03 -20.39
CA SER A 204 11.02 0.70 -20.03
C SER A 204 11.34 0.69 -18.54
N VAL A 205 10.41 0.18 -17.73
CA VAL A 205 10.67 -0.14 -16.32
C VAL A 205 11.54 -1.40 -16.30
N PRO A 206 12.70 -1.40 -15.61
CA PRO A 206 13.49 -2.60 -15.43
C PRO A 206 12.75 -3.51 -14.43
N GLY A 207 11.93 -4.40 -14.98
CA GLY A 207 11.07 -5.32 -14.24
C GLY A 207 9.91 -5.75 -15.12
N ASP A 208 10.18 -6.57 -16.14
CA ASP A 208 9.15 -7.21 -16.95
C ASP A 208 8.19 -7.96 -16.02
N LEU A 209 6.97 -7.46 -15.93
CA LEU A 209 5.90 -8.18 -15.29
C LEU A 209 5.64 -9.45 -16.10
N PRO A 210 5.44 -10.61 -15.45
CA PRO A 210 5.36 -11.91 -16.13
C PRO A 210 4.09 -12.11 -16.98
N TRP A 211 3.36 -11.03 -17.31
CA TRP A 211 2.03 -11.05 -17.94
C TRP A 211 2.02 -10.48 -19.37
N HIS A 212 3.13 -9.95 -19.87
CA HIS A 212 3.21 -9.50 -21.26
C HIS A 212 3.35 -10.69 -22.22
N GLY A 213 2.75 -10.53 -23.41
CA GLY A 213 2.50 -11.58 -24.40
C GLY A 213 3.73 -12.36 -24.91
N PRO A 214 3.55 -13.26 -25.89
CA PRO A 214 4.63 -14.13 -26.36
C PRO A 214 5.86 -13.29 -26.74
N PRO A 215 7.06 -13.63 -26.22
CA PRO A 215 8.26 -12.85 -26.50
C PRO A 215 8.56 -12.86 -28.02
N PRO A 216 9.26 -11.84 -28.54
CA PRO A 216 9.73 -11.84 -29.92
C PRO A 216 10.56 -13.10 -30.21
N GLU A 217 10.33 -13.72 -31.37
CA GLU A 217 10.97 -14.96 -31.80
C GLU A 217 12.50 -14.87 -31.69
N GLY A 218 13.11 -15.63 -30.75
CA GLY A 218 14.57 -15.75 -30.65
C GLY A 218 15.19 -15.74 -29.24
N GLN A 219 14.43 -15.47 -28.16
CA GLN A 219 14.98 -15.46 -26.79
C GLN A 219 14.88 -16.81 -26.05
N VAL A 220 15.93 -17.06 -25.24
CA VAL A 220 16.19 -18.10 -24.22
C VAL A 220 14.93 -18.48 -23.41
N PRO A 221 14.77 -19.74 -22.90
CA PRO A 221 13.46 -20.31 -22.61
C PRO A 221 12.63 -19.47 -21.65
N SER A 222 11.44 -19.08 -22.12
CA SER A 222 10.39 -18.41 -21.36
C SER A 222 10.11 -19.09 -20.02
N PRO A 223 9.57 -18.38 -19.00
CA PRO A 223 9.12 -18.99 -17.75
C PRO A 223 8.22 -20.19 -18.03
N ARG A 224 8.76 -21.38 -17.80
CA ARG A 224 8.12 -22.66 -18.10
C ARG A 224 7.26 -23.06 -16.91
N SER A 225 6.07 -22.49 -16.77
CA SER A 225 4.84 -23.16 -16.31
C SER A 225 3.78 -22.14 -15.88
N GLY A 226 2.50 -22.49 -16.01
CA GLY A 226 1.41 -21.73 -15.37
C GLY A 226 1.57 -21.59 -13.84
N GLY A 227 2.47 -22.36 -13.21
CA GLY A 227 2.81 -22.26 -11.80
C GLY A 227 3.55 -20.98 -11.42
N ASP A 228 4.45 -20.49 -12.27
CA ASP A 228 5.18 -19.23 -12.02
C ASP A 228 4.23 -18.03 -12.06
N ARG A 229 3.32 -18.07 -13.06
CA ARG A 229 2.27 -17.07 -13.27
C ARG A 229 1.33 -16.99 -12.06
N LEU A 230 0.80 -18.13 -11.62
CA LEU A 230 -0.07 -18.14 -10.43
C LEU A 230 0.67 -17.70 -9.16
N THR A 231 1.93 -18.12 -8.99
CA THR A 231 2.77 -17.71 -7.85
C THR A 231 2.88 -16.18 -7.76
N ALA A 232 3.11 -15.50 -8.88
CA ALA A 232 3.16 -14.04 -8.93
C ALA A 232 1.81 -13.39 -8.55
N LEU A 233 0.67 -13.94 -9.01
CA LEU A 233 -0.65 -13.44 -8.59
C LEU A 233 -0.90 -13.64 -7.10
N VAL A 234 -0.52 -14.80 -6.55
CA VAL A 234 -0.73 -15.06 -5.13
C VAL A 234 0.04 -14.06 -4.28
N LEU A 235 1.28 -13.73 -4.66
CA LEU A 235 2.04 -12.67 -3.99
C LEU A 235 1.36 -11.31 -4.12
N LEU A 236 0.92 -10.95 -5.33
CA LEU A 236 0.19 -9.70 -5.55
C LEU A 236 -1.07 -9.61 -4.69
N PHE A 237 -1.95 -10.62 -4.73
CA PHE A 237 -3.17 -10.60 -3.93
C PHE A 237 -2.86 -10.60 -2.43
N ALA A 238 -1.84 -11.33 -1.97
CA ALA A 238 -1.45 -11.27 -0.56
C ALA A 238 -1.00 -9.86 -0.13
N ASP A 239 -0.35 -9.12 -1.03
CA ASP A 239 0.08 -7.75 -0.80
C ASP A 239 -1.11 -6.77 -0.79
N LEU A 240 -2.02 -6.88 -1.76
CA LEU A 240 -3.24 -6.06 -1.83
C LEU A 240 -4.16 -6.31 -0.64
N GLU A 241 -4.28 -7.57 -0.19
CA GLU A 241 -5.02 -7.95 1.00
C GLU A 241 -4.37 -7.43 2.28
N THR A 242 -3.04 -7.48 2.37
CA THR A 242 -2.30 -6.89 3.50
C THR A 242 -2.55 -5.39 3.58
N ALA A 243 -2.59 -4.69 2.44
CA ALA A 243 -2.94 -3.27 2.39
C ALA A 243 -4.41 -3.01 2.76
N ALA A 244 -5.35 -3.81 2.27
CA ALA A 244 -6.76 -3.72 2.62
C ALA A 244 -7.00 -3.88 4.13
N LEU A 245 -6.45 -4.94 4.74
CA LEU A 245 -6.58 -5.20 6.17
C LEU A 245 -5.98 -4.07 7.03
N ARG A 246 -4.84 -3.50 6.64
CA ARG A 246 -4.29 -2.33 7.33
C ARG A 246 -5.21 -1.12 7.23
N SER A 247 -5.78 -0.86 6.06
CA SER A 247 -6.76 0.21 5.86
C SER A 247 -7.97 0.03 6.77
N GLU A 248 -8.52 -1.20 6.85
CA GLU A 248 -9.62 -1.52 7.77
C GLU A 248 -9.24 -1.29 9.24
N LEU A 249 -8.07 -1.78 9.66
CA LEU A 249 -7.59 -1.60 11.03
C LEU A 249 -7.41 -0.13 11.38
N SER A 250 -6.93 0.68 10.43
CA SER A 250 -6.87 2.14 10.55
C SER A 250 -8.25 2.79 10.65
N ARG A 251 -9.26 2.30 9.94
CA ARG A 251 -10.64 2.81 10.07
C ARG A 251 -11.25 2.48 11.44
N LEU A 252 -11.09 1.25 11.91
CA LEU A 252 -11.61 0.79 13.21
C LEU A 252 -10.94 1.48 14.41
N ALA A 253 -9.77 2.08 14.20
CA ALA A 253 -8.99 2.73 15.24
C ALA A 253 -9.56 4.06 15.76
N GLY A 254 -10.38 4.76 14.96
CA GLY A 254 -10.84 6.13 15.26
C GLY A 254 -11.67 6.28 16.55
N ALA A 255 -12.06 5.17 17.20
CA ALA A 255 -12.99 5.20 18.33
C ALA A 255 -12.32 5.23 19.71
N ARG A 256 -11.04 4.87 19.89
CA ARG A 256 -10.42 4.76 21.23
C ARG A 256 -8.92 5.04 21.26
N THR A 257 -8.51 6.07 22.00
CA THR A 257 -7.11 6.33 22.39
C THR A 257 -6.81 5.63 23.71
N GLY A 258 -6.22 4.43 23.65
CA GLY A 258 -5.75 3.69 24.83
C GLY A 258 -4.27 3.97 25.14
N ALA A 259 -3.87 3.73 26.39
CA ALA A 259 -2.48 3.80 26.83
C ALA A 259 -1.56 2.90 25.98
N ARG A 260 -0.28 3.29 25.86
CA ARG A 260 0.73 2.58 25.05
C ARG A 260 0.81 1.09 25.42
N GLY A 261 0.57 0.24 24.43
CA GLY A 261 0.62 -1.21 24.55
C GLY A 261 1.97 -1.81 24.19
N GLU A 262 1.99 -3.15 24.09
CA GLU A 262 3.14 -3.99 23.72
C GLU A 262 3.79 -3.60 22.38
N SER A 263 3.01 -2.99 21.46
CA SER A 263 3.48 -2.50 20.17
C SER A 263 4.66 -1.53 20.26
N GLY A 264 4.71 -0.69 21.29
CA GLY A 264 5.82 0.25 21.48
C GLY A 264 7.16 -0.45 21.74
N ARG A 265 7.15 -1.62 22.39
CA ARG A 265 8.36 -2.41 22.64
C ARG A 265 8.86 -3.05 21.35
N LEU A 266 7.96 -3.67 20.59
CA LEU A 266 8.28 -4.26 19.29
C LEU A 266 8.81 -3.19 18.33
N ALA A 267 8.12 -2.05 18.22
CA ALA A 267 8.53 -0.94 17.37
C ALA A 267 9.92 -0.41 17.72
N SER A 268 10.20 -0.20 19.02
CA SER A 268 11.52 0.25 19.48
C SER A 268 12.63 -0.77 19.18
N ALA A 269 12.35 -2.06 19.34
CA ALA A 269 13.30 -3.12 19.04
C ALA A 269 13.63 -3.19 17.54
N VAL A 270 12.59 -3.17 16.69
CA VAL A 270 12.74 -3.15 15.23
C VAL A 270 13.46 -1.88 14.76
N HIS A 271 13.07 -0.71 15.27
CA HIS A 271 13.71 0.57 14.95
C HIS A 271 15.20 0.55 15.27
N ARG A 272 15.59 0.04 16.44
CA ARG A 272 17.01 -0.06 16.82
C ARG A 272 17.81 -0.89 15.82
N ARG A 273 17.26 -2.02 15.38
CA ARG A 273 17.89 -2.89 14.38
C ARG A 273 17.98 -2.24 13.02
N ILE A 274 16.94 -1.52 12.58
CA ILE A 274 16.99 -0.74 11.33
C ILE A 274 18.13 0.28 11.38
N VAL A 275 18.27 1.03 12.49
CA VAL A 275 19.35 2.02 12.65
C VAL A 275 20.73 1.35 12.62
N GLU A 276 20.88 0.23 13.32
CA GLU A 276 22.14 -0.55 13.32
C GLU A 276 22.47 -1.08 11.93
N HIS A 277 21.48 -1.64 11.22
CA HIS A 277 21.64 -2.14 9.86
C HIS A 277 22.04 -1.05 8.87
N LEU A 278 21.39 0.12 8.93
CA LEU A 278 21.76 1.26 8.08
C LEU A 278 23.18 1.74 8.36
N ARG A 279 23.65 1.70 9.61
CA ARG A 279 25.06 2.01 9.96
C ARG A 279 26.04 0.97 9.42
N LEU A 280 25.67 -0.31 9.45
CA LEU A 280 26.49 -1.38 8.87
C LEU A 280 26.56 -1.26 7.33
N ARG A 281 25.47 -0.87 6.68
CA ARG A 281 25.40 -0.66 5.23
C ARG A 281 26.02 0.65 4.75
N SER A 282 26.11 1.68 5.60
CA SER A 282 26.63 2.99 5.18
C SER A 282 28.12 2.97 4.87
N ALA A 283 28.94 2.15 5.55
CA ALA A 283 30.39 2.11 5.29
C ALA A 283 30.74 1.51 3.92
N PRO A 284 30.21 0.34 3.50
CA PRO A 284 30.41 -0.16 2.13
C PRO A 284 29.86 0.80 1.07
N LEU A 285 28.70 1.41 1.32
CA LEU A 285 28.09 2.37 0.40
C LEU A 285 28.97 3.61 0.21
N HIS A 286 29.54 4.15 1.29
CA HIS A 286 30.48 5.26 1.21
C HIS A 286 31.73 4.92 0.39
N LEU A 287 32.26 3.69 0.48
CA LEU A 287 33.40 3.27 -0.36
C LEU A 287 33.04 3.30 -1.85
N VAL A 288 31.86 2.83 -2.22
CA VAL A 288 31.40 2.83 -3.63
C VAL A 288 31.14 4.25 -4.12
N LEU A 289 30.46 5.08 -3.31
CA LEU A 289 30.13 6.44 -3.71
C LEU A 289 31.34 7.36 -3.77
N ARG A 290 32.40 7.09 -2.99
CA ARG A 290 33.65 7.86 -3.05
C ARG A 290 34.36 7.76 -4.39
N GLU A 291 34.16 6.67 -5.13
CA GLU A 291 34.68 6.52 -6.49
C GLU A 291 33.94 7.41 -7.50
N LEU A 292 32.69 7.77 -7.21
CA LEU A 292 31.89 8.70 -8.01
C LEU A 292 32.13 10.15 -7.60
N ASP A 293 32.19 10.38 -6.28
CA ASP A 293 32.41 11.68 -5.67
C ASP A 293 33.33 11.56 -4.45
N PRO A 294 34.60 12.00 -4.55
CA PRO A 294 35.58 11.92 -3.47
C PRO A 294 35.16 12.60 -2.16
N ASP A 295 34.26 13.59 -2.23
CA ASP A 295 33.77 14.38 -1.10
C ASP A 295 32.44 13.85 -0.54
N CYS A 296 31.94 12.73 -1.08
CA CYS A 296 30.70 12.10 -0.64
C CYS A 296 30.69 11.81 0.87
N ARG A 297 29.57 12.09 1.53
CA ARG A 297 29.37 11.81 2.95
C ARG A 297 28.08 11.06 3.19
N ALA A 298 28.12 10.02 4.03
CA ALA A 298 26.93 9.29 4.46
C ALA A 298 26.70 9.46 5.97
N VAL A 299 25.51 9.90 6.38
CA VAL A 299 25.12 10.11 7.78
C VAL A 299 23.86 9.32 8.09
N VAL A 300 23.89 8.53 9.17
CA VAL A 300 22.70 7.83 9.68
C VAL A 300 22.19 8.56 10.93
N SER A 301 20.94 9.00 10.88
CA SER A 301 20.27 9.63 12.02
C SER A 301 18.99 8.88 12.41
N SER A 302 18.57 9.02 13.66
CA SER A 302 17.37 8.37 14.18
C SER A 302 16.56 9.34 15.02
N SER A 303 15.23 9.30 14.89
CA SER A 303 14.33 10.07 15.73
C SER A 303 13.09 9.25 16.09
N THR A 304 12.42 9.64 17.17
CA THR A 304 11.12 9.08 17.56
C THR A 304 10.14 10.23 17.65
N ALA A 305 9.09 10.18 16.85
CA ALA A 305 8.03 11.17 16.86
C ALA A 305 6.83 10.62 17.66
N GLY A 306 6.46 11.35 18.71
CA GLY A 306 5.36 11.00 19.63
C GLY A 306 5.57 11.65 21.00
N PRO A 307 4.52 11.80 21.83
CA PRO A 307 4.66 12.34 23.19
C PRO A 307 5.67 11.49 23.95
N GLY A 308 6.78 12.02 24.48
CA GLY A 308 7.89 11.22 25.01
C GLY A 308 7.44 9.97 25.78
N PHE A 309 8.04 8.80 25.49
CA PHE A 309 7.79 7.60 26.30
C PHE A 309 8.36 7.83 27.69
N THR A 310 7.49 8.19 28.64
CA THR A 310 7.81 8.08 30.04
C THR A 310 7.64 6.59 30.41
N PRO A 311 8.71 5.83 30.67
CA PRO A 311 8.57 4.47 31.14
C PRO A 311 7.68 4.48 32.38
N GLN A 312 6.51 3.86 32.31
CA GLN A 312 5.70 3.63 33.49
C GLN A 312 6.49 2.68 34.38
N HIS A 313 7.16 3.24 35.38
CA HIS A 313 7.85 2.46 36.40
C HIS A 313 6.78 1.64 37.14
N PRO A 314 6.87 0.30 37.18
CA PRO A 314 5.83 -0.56 37.77
C PRO A 314 5.67 -0.43 39.29
N ALA A 315 6.25 0.58 39.94
CA ALA A 315 6.38 0.69 41.39
C ALA A 315 5.25 1.46 42.11
N ALA A 316 4.20 1.92 41.42
CA ALA A 316 3.18 2.80 42.02
C ALA A 316 1.73 2.29 41.90
N ARG A 317 1.51 0.97 41.89
CA ARG A 317 0.14 0.39 41.88
C ARG A 317 -0.47 0.16 43.27
N ASP A 318 0.30 0.35 44.35
CA ASP A 318 -0.16 0.06 45.72
C ASP A 318 -0.33 1.29 46.62
N ALA A 319 -0.38 2.51 46.07
CA ALA A 319 -0.73 3.69 46.87
C ALA A 319 -2.26 3.74 47.08
N PRO A 320 -2.77 3.71 48.32
CA PRO A 320 -4.20 3.79 48.59
C PRO A 320 -4.74 5.16 48.14
N VAL A 321 -5.82 5.13 47.36
CA VAL A 321 -6.57 6.32 46.93
C VAL A 321 -7.25 6.92 48.17
N ALA A 322 -6.64 7.96 48.72
CA ALA A 322 -7.25 8.78 49.75
C ALA A 322 -8.35 9.64 49.12
N ALA A 323 -9.61 9.34 49.48
CA ALA A 323 -10.75 10.18 49.16
C ALA A 323 -10.72 11.45 50.02
N GLY A 324 -10.73 12.61 49.36
CA GLY A 324 -10.94 13.91 50.00
C GLY A 324 -11.76 14.82 49.09
N PRO A 325 -12.78 15.52 49.60
CA PRO A 325 -13.58 16.46 48.82
C PRO A 325 -12.91 17.84 48.82
N SER A 326 -12.94 18.55 47.68
CA SER A 326 -12.62 19.97 47.67
C SER A 326 -13.58 20.72 46.74
N ASP A 327 -14.54 21.38 47.38
CA ASP A 327 -15.20 22.59 46.89
C ASP A 327 -14.18 23.73 46.75
N GLY A 328 -14.46 24.71 45.88
CA GLY A 328 -13.85 26.04 45.95
C GLY A 328 -13.45 26.70 44.63
N SER A 329 -14.44 27.26 43.93
CA SER A 329 -14.29 28.44 43.04
C SER A 329 -13.81 29.66 43.87
N PRO A 330 -13.14 30.73 43.35
CA PRO A 330 -13.72 31.58 42.30
C PRO A 330 -12.74 32.34 41.35
N ALA A 331 -13.35 32.85 40.27
CA ALA A 331 -13.16 34.14 39.58
C ALA A 331 -11.74 34.72 39.34
N ARG A 332 -11.45 35.01 38.07
CA ARG A 332 -10.73 36.24 37.68
C ARG A 332 -11.11 36.71 36.27
N ALA A 333 -11.46 37.99 36.21
CA ALA A 333 -11.73 38.81 35.04
C ALA A 333 -10.45 39.53 34.58
N GLY A 334 -10.50 40.06 33.36
CA GLY A 334 -9.50 40.97 32.75
C GLY A 334 -8.76 40.29 31.59
N GLU A 335 -8.49 40.90 30.45
CA GLU A 335 -8.67 42.28 29.97
C GLU A 335 -8.33 42.22 28.47
N ALA A 336 -9.05 42.96 27.64
CA ALA A 336 -8.72 43.14 26.22
C ALA A 336 -7.67 44.23 26.05
N PRO A 337 -6.94 44.26 24.92
CA PRO A 337 -6.50 45.53 24.37
C PRO A 337 -6.97 45.72 22.92
N GLU A 338 -7.79 46.75 22.75
CA GLU A 338 -7.88 47.55 21.54
C GLU A 338 -6.63 48.45 21.44
N GLY A 339 -6.12 48.65 20.23
CA GLY A 339 -4.99 49.53 19.97
C GLY A 339 -4.76 49.76 18.48
N ALA A 340 -5.64 50.55 17.88
CA ALA A 340 -5.44 51.16 16.57
C ALA A 340 -4.45 52.34 16.67
N GLY A 341 -3.59 52.51 15.67
CA GLY A 341 -2.69 53.67 15.58
C GLY A 341 -1.95 53.71 14.25
N GLY A 342 -2.53 54.43 13.29
CA GLY A 342 -1.95 54.66 11.96
C GLY A 342 -0.78 55.63 11.95
N GLY A 343 0.02 55.55 10.89
CA GLY A 343 1.11 56.47 10.59
C GLY A 343 1.55 56.28 9.14
N ALA A 344 0.84 56.92 8.21
CA ALA A 344 1.24 57.03 6.81
C ALA A 344 2.29 58.14 6.67
N ALA A 345 3.39 57.86 5.96
CA ALA A 345 4.30 58.85 5.41
C ALA A 345 4.70 58.42 3.98
N PRO A 346 4.75 59.35 2.99
CA PRO A 346 4.97 59.01 1.60
C PRO A 346 6.42 59.16 1.15
N ALA A 347 6.69 58.60 -0.03
CA ALA A 347 7.71 58.98 -1.01
C ALA A 347 9.17 58.51 -0.79
N ALA A 348 9.58 57.55 -1.62
CA ALA A 348 10.73 57.70 -2.52
C ALA A 348 10.65 56.58 -3.57
N GLU A 349 10.33 56.93 -4.82
CA GLU A 349 10.48 56.05 -5.98
C GLU A 349 11.98 55.88 -6.28
N PRO A 350 12.53 54.65 -6.26
CA PRO A 350 13.84 54.37 -6.85
C PRO A 350 13.67 54.03 -8.35
N PRO A 351 14.71 54.28 -9.15
CA PRO A 351 14.65 54.23 -10.61
C PRO A 351 14.44 52.81 -11.15
N ASP A 352 13.56 52.74 -12.15
CA ASP A 352 13.48 51.70 -13.18
C ASP A 352 14.86 51.50 -13.82
N ASP A 353 15.42 50.29 -13.64
CA ASP A 353 16.17 49.52 -14.65
C ASP A 353 17.05 48.45 -13.99
N ALA A 354 16.41 47.34 -13.64
CA ALA A 354 17.08 46.04 -13.65
C ALA A 354 15.99 44.99 -13.83
N ALA A 355 15.90 44.42 -15.03
CA ALA A 355 15.18 43.18 -15.30
C ALA A 355 15.78 42.07 -14.44
N THR A 356 15.39 42.06 -13.18
CA THR A 356 15.75 41.07 -12.19
C THR A 356 14.98 39.84 -12.61
N ALA A 357 15.64 38.97 -13.37
CA ALA A 357 15.12 37.66 -13.68
C ALA A 357 14.70 37.05 -12.34
N THR A 358 13.40 37.00 -12.08
CA THR A 358 12.82 36.39 -10.89
C THR A 358 13.18 34.93 -11.01
N ARG A 359 14.36 34.55 -10.49
CA ARG A 359 14.75 33.16 -10.35
C ARG A 359 13.65 32.54 -9.53
N THR A 360 12.78 31.80 -10.20
CA THR A 360 11.70 31.05 -9.58
C THR A 360 12.35 30.23 -8.49
N ARG A 361 12.11 30.62 -7.24
CA ARG A 361 12.69 29.96 -6.08
C ARG A 361 12.31 28.49 -6.18
N ALA A 362 13.31 27.62 -6.22
CA ALA A 362 13.07 26.18 -6.22
C ALA A 362 12.11 25.83 -5.07
N PRO A 363 11.10 24.99 -5.31
CA PRO A 363 10.13 24.61 -4.29
C PRO A 363 10.88 24.09 -3.05
N ALA A 364 10.46 24.54 -1.87
CA ALA A 364 11.06 24.06 -0.62
C ALA A 364 10.86 22.54 -0.52
N ALA A 365 11.92 21.82 -0.18
CA ALA A 365 11.84 20.38 0.00
C ALA A 365 10.78 20.03 1.07
N PRO A 366 9.96 18.98 0.85
CA PRO A 366 8.92 18.59 1.79
C PRO A 366 9.52 18.25 3.16
N SER A 367 8.79 18.60 4.21
CA SER A 367 9.22 18.29 5.57
C SER A 367 9.21 16.77 5.82
N THR A 368 10.04 16.30 6.75
CA THR A 368 10.05 14.88 7.15
C THR A 368 8.67 14.41 7.66
N GLY A 369 7.88 15.31 8.24
CA GLY A 369 6.51 15.00 8.67
C GLY A 369 5.56 14.75 7.51
N GLU A 370 5.56 15.60 6.49
CA GLU A 370 4.75 15.43 5.27
C GLU A 370 5.12 14.13 4.55
N ARG A 371 6.42 13.87 4.38
CA ARG A 371 6.92 12.63 3.79
C ARG A 371 6.48 11.38 4.55
N SER A 372 6.47 11.44 5.87
CA SER A 372 6.00 10.32 6.69
C SER A 372 4.51 10.03 6.50
N LEU A 373 3.70 11.09 6.41
CA LEU A 373 2.27 10.98 6.10
C LEU A 373 2.04 10.44 4.69
N ASP A 374 2.81 10.90 3.72
CA ASP A 374 2.70 10.45 2.34
C ASP A 374 3.12 9.00 2.17
N SER A 375 4.16 8.54 2.89
CA SER A 375 4.54 7.13 2.97
C SER A 375 3.39 6.27 3.54
N ALA A 376 2.77 6.69 4.64
CA ALA A 376 1.63 5.99 5.22
C ALA A 376 0.42 5.96 4.27
N ARG A 377 0.14 7.08 3.57
CA ARG A 377 -0.91 7.18 2.55
C ARG A 377 -0.68 6.21 1.40
N ARG A 378 0.54 6.15 0.84
CA ARG A 378 0.89 5.20 -0.23
C ARG A 378 0.75 3.75 0.24
N ALA A 379 1.11 3.48 1.49
CA ALA A 379 0.93 2.19 2.15
C ALA A 379 -0.53 1.91 2.61
N LEU A 380 -1.47 2.81 2.30
CA LEU A 380 -2.92 2.69 2.54
C LEU A 380 -3.35 2.55 4.00
N PHE A 381 -2.65 3.21 4.92
CA PHE A 381 -3.07 3.27 6.33
C PHE A 381 -3.01 4.69 6.90
N ALA A 382 -3.79 4.90 7.97
CA ALA A 382 -3.69 6.12 8.77
C ALA A 382 -2.62 5.89 9.86
N PRO A 383 -1.55 6.72 9.91
CA PRO A 383 -0.52 6.56 10.91
C PRO A 383 -1.07 6.88 12.31
N GLY A 384 -0.67 6.08 13.29
CA GLY A 384 -1.01 6.30 14.69
C GLY A 384 -0.18 7.41 15.34
N ALA A 385 -0.35 7.55 16.66
CA ALA A 385 0.28 8.62 17.43
C ALA A 385 1.79 8.41 17.66
N ASN A 386 2.29 7.18 17.45
CA ASN A 386 3.68 6.81 17.65
C ASN A 386 4.35 6.44 16.33
N GLU A 387 5.54 7.00 16.13
CA GLU A 387 6.35 6.77 14.95
C GLU A 387 7.84 6.78 15.29
N TRP A 388 8.58 5.86 14.69
CA TRP A 388 10.03 5.76 14.81
C TRP A 388 10.64 5.92 13.43
N ARG A 389 11.68 6.76 13.32
CA ARG A 389 12.32 7.11 12.06
C ARG A 389 13.79 6.78 12.12
N ALA A 390 14.27 6.10 11.09
CA ALA A 390 15.68 6.02 10.76
C ALA A 390 15.89 6.72 9.41
N SER A 391 16.99 7.44 9.28
CA SER A 391 17.32 8.15 8.04
C SER A 391 18.76 7.91 7.67
N LEU A 392 19.01 7.75 6.38
CA LEU A 392 20.32 7.75 5.76
C LEU A 392 20.35 8.94 4.79
N ASP A 393 21.15 9.94 5.14
CA ASP A 393 21.46 11.09 4.29
C ASP A 393 22.81 10.83 3.60
N VAL A 394 22.83 10.98 2.27
CA VAL A 394 24.03 10.85 1.44
C VAL A 394 24.22 12.17 0.71
N ASP A 395 25.23 12.93 1.12
CA ASP A 395 25.65 14.17 0.48
C ASP A 395 26.60 13.83 -0.68
N LEU A 396 26.33 14.41 -1.84
CA LEU A 396 27.15 14.38 -3.05
C LEU A 396 27.40 15.82 -3.53
N ALA A 397 28.37 16.00 -4.43
CA ALA A 397 28.68 17.28 -5.05
C ALA A 397 27.46 17.91 -5.74
N ASP A 398 26.66 17.09 -6.43
CA ASP A 398 25.52 17.55 -7.25
C ASP A 398 24.15 17.38 -6.56
N GLY A 399 24.12 16.92 -5.30
CA GLY A 399 22.86 16.75 -4.59
C GLY A 399 22.91 15.95 -3.29
N VAL A 400 21.74 15.76 -2.68
CA VAL A 400 21.57 15.02 -1.43
C VAL A 400 20.48 13.97 -1.60
N LEU A 401 20.84 12.70 -1.42
CA LEU A 401 19.89 11.60 -1.31
C LEU A 401 19.52 11.42 0.18
N ARG A 402 18.23 11.56 0.48
CA ARG A 402 17.65 11.24 1.79
C ARG A 402 16.75 10.02 1.69
N LEU A 403 17.16 8.94 2.34
CA LEU A 403 16.35 7.75 2.56
C LEU A 403 15.77 7.75 3.98
N LEU A 404 14.46 7.55 4.11
CA LEU A 404 13.74 7.40 5.36
C LEU A 404 13.19 5.98 5.47
N VAL A 405 13.41 5.33 6.61
CA VAL A 405 12.74 4.09 7.00
C VAL A 405 11.93 4.37 8.27
N LEU A 406 10.63 4.10 8.19
CA LEU A 406 9.65 4.49 9.19
C LEU A 406 9.02 3.25 9.79
N VAL A 407 8.90 3.19 11.12
CA VAL A 407 8.05 2.22 11.82
C VAL A 407 6.86 3.02 12.36
N GLN A 408 5.66 2.71 11.90
CA GLN A 408 4.45 3.47 12.20
C GLN A 408 3.38 2.57 12.78
N GLU A 409 2.64 3.04 13.78
CA GLU A 409 1.41 2.37 14.20
C GLU A 409 0.34 2.45 13.09
N VAL A 410 -0.36 1.35 12.85
CA VAL A 410 -1.48 1.29 11.91
C VAL A 410 -2.78 1.57 12.67
N GLY A 411 -3.34 2.76 12.45
CA GLY A 411 -4.54 3.21 13.15
C GLY A 411 -4.24 3.69 14.57
N SER A 412 -4.78 3.02 15.57
CA SER A 412 -4.63 3.41 16.98
C SER A 412 -3.71 2.45 17.70
N SER A 413 -3.03 2.94 18.73
CA SER A 413 -2.15 2.14 19.60
C SER A 413 -2.75 0.82 20.07
N SER A 414 -4.08 0.77 20.18
CA SER A 414 -4.80 -0.42 20.59
C SER A 414 -4.71 -1.57 19.56
N THR A 415 -4.56 -1.30 18.26
CA THR A 415 -4.41 -2.36 17.23
C THR A 415 -3.15 -3.17 17.50
N GLY A 416 -2.13 -2.46 17.98
CA GLY A 416 -0.77 -2.91 18.14
C GLY A 416 -0.10 -3.38 16.84
N VAL A 417 -0.74 -3.12 15.69
CA VAL A 417 -0.19 -3.42 14.37
C VAL A 417 0.75 -2.29 13.98
N LEU A 418 1.92 -2.65 13.47
CA LEU A 418 2.92 -1.72 12.97
C LEU A 418 3.12 -1.93 11.47
N ALA A 419 3.48 -0.88 10.76
CA ALA A 419 3.95 -0.93 9.39
C ALA A 419 5.37 -0.36 9.32
N VAL A 420 6.29 -1.11 8.74
CA VAL A 420 7.60 -0.62 8.32
C VAL A 420 7.47 -0.14 6.88
N THR A 421 7.63 1.16 6.66
CA THR A 421 7.56 1.81 5.34
C THR A 421 8.86 2.53 5.04
N ALA A 422 9.02 2.98 3.80
CA ALA A 422 10.18 3.76 3.40
C ALA A 422 9.83 4.85 2.39
N ASP A 423 10.66 5.89 2.38
CA ASP A 423 10.54 7.03 1.48
C ASP A 423 11.92 7.56 1.09
N GLY A 424 12.11 8.00 -0.15
CA GLY A 424 13.42 8.39 -0.68
C GLY A 424 13.32 9.65 -1.52
N LEU A 425 14.14 10.68 -1.26
CA LEU A 425 14.15 11.94 -2.02
C LEU A 425 15.58 12.28 -2.41
N LEU A 426 15.80 12.59 -3.69
CA LEU A 426 17.05 13.12 -4.20
C LEU A 426 16.85 14.61 -4.48
N THR A 427 17.59 15.48 -3.81
CA THR A 427 17.59 16.92 -4.07
C THR A 427 18.84 17.27 -4.86
N THR A 428 18.69 17.85 -6.04
CA THR A 428 19.77 18.36 -6.89
C THR A 428 19.53 19.84 -7.18
N ASP A 429 20.46 20.48 -7.88
CA ASP A 429 20.26 21.85 -8.39
C ASP A 429 19.08 21.96 -9.37
N ASP A 430 18.76 20.88 -10.09
CA ASP A 430 17.62 20.79 -11.01
C ASP A 430 16.27 20.63 -10.28
N GLY A 431 16.30 20.33 -8.98
CA GLY A 431 15.12 20.16 -8.14
C GLY A 431 15.13 18.88 -7.30
N ALA A 432 14.01 18.63 -6.62
CA ALA A 432 13.82 17.46 -5.79
C ALA A 432 12.98 16.39 -6.51
N GLU A 433 13.43 15.14 -6.48
CA GLU A 433 12.79 13.99 -7.12
C GLU A 433 12.61 12.84 -6.12
N ASP A 434 11.42 12.25 -6.06
CA ASP A 434 11.20 11.01 -5.31
C ASP A 434 11.96 9.85 -5.97
N VAL A 435 12.87 9.22 -5.22
CA VAL A 435 13.64 8.07 -5.73
C VAL A 435 12.97 6.73 -5.47
N LEU A 436 11.92 6.73 -4.63
CA LEU A 436 11.13 5.54 -4.31
C LEU A 436 9.67 5.73 -4.71
N ALA A 437 9.24 5.04 -5.78
CA ALA A 437 7.83 4.83 -6.07
C ALA A 437 7.31 3.63 -5.25
N ALA A 438 7.25 3.77 -3.93
CA ALA A 438 6.74 2.72 -3.05
C ALA A 438 5.22 2.61 -3.18
N GLY A 439 4.73 1.55 -3.82
CA GLY A 439 3.29 1.24 -3.88
C GLY A 439 2.74 0.69 -2.55
N CYS A 440 1.44 0.39 -2.50
CA CYS A 440 0.77 -0.07 -1.29
C CYS A 440 1.34 -1.35 -0.66
N ALA A 441 2.00 -2.17 -1.49
CA ALA A 441 2.66 -3.42 -1.12
C ALA A 441 4.08 -3.23 -0.51
N ALA A 442 4.70 -2.06 -0.70
CA ALA A 442 6.09 -1.79 -0.36
C ALA A 442 6.26 -1.49 1.14
N CYS A 443 5.89 -2.46 1.98
CA CYS A 443 5.93 -2.36 3.43
C CYS A 443 6.01 -3.74 4.09
N VAL A 444 6.51 -3.77 5.33
CA VAL A 444 6.43 -4.93 6.21
C VAL A 444 5.41 -4.66 7.30
N THR A 445 4.38 -5.49 7.40
CA THR A 445 3.40 -5.42 8.49
C THR A 445 3.83 -6.32 9.64
N LEU A 446 3.80 -5.78 10.85
CA LEU A 446 4.08 -6.49 12.09
C LEU A 446 2.81 -6.53 12.94
N VAL A 447 2.51 -7.68 13.53
CA VAL A 447 1.37 -7.85 14.44
C VAL A 447 1.86 -7.89 15.90
N PRO A 448 0.99 -7.64 16.90
CA PRO A 448 1.41 -7.58 18.31
C PRO A 448 2.10 -8.85 18.83
N THR A 449 1.78 -10.00 18.25
CA THR A 449 2.34 -11.32 18.64
C THR A 449 3.71 -11.60 18.02
N ASP A 450 4.23 -10.70 17.19
CA ASP A 450 5.52 -10.88 16.54
C ASP A 450 6.69 -10.60 17.49
N GLY A 451 7.74 -11.43 17.38
CA GLY A 451 9.06 -11.12 17.92
C GLY A 451 9.88 -10.26 16.95
N ALA A 452 10.68 -9.32 17.46
CA ALA A 452 11.60 -8.55 16.63
C ALA A 452 12.62 -9.45 15.91
N ASP A 453 13.03 -10.55 16.54
CA ASP A 453 13.91 -11.58 15.95
C ASP A 453 13.26 -12.31 14.79
N ASP A 454 12.04 -12.80 14.99
CA ASP A 454 11.33 -13.61 14.00
C ASP A 454 11.02 -12.81 12.73
N ARG A 455 10.77 -11.49 12.88
CA ARG A 455 10.42 -10.61 11.75
C ARG A 455 11.61 -9.89 11.16
N TRP A 456 12.77 -9.90 11.82
CA TRP A 456 13.95 -9.17 11.36
C TRP A 456 14.38 -9.53 9.92
N PRO A 457 14.43 -10.82 9.50
CA PRO A 457 14.83 -11.16 8.13
C PRO A 457 13.97 -10.49 7.05
N GLU A 458 12.67 -10.32 7.29
CA GLU A 458 11.78 -9.65 6.33
C GLU A 458 11.99 -8.12 6.33
N VAL A 459 12.21 -7.53 7.51
CA VAL A 459 12.51 -6.09 7.65
C VAL A 459 13.87 -5.77 7.02
N GLU A 460 14.88 -6.60 7.25
CA GLU A 460 16.23 -6.47 6.69
C GLU A 460 16.18 -6.53 5.16
N ALA A 461 15.52 -7.55 4.59
CA ALA A 461 15.36 -7.68 3.15
C ALA A 461 14.63 -6.47 2.54
N PHE A 462 13.61 -5.95 3.22
CA PHE A 462 12.91 -4.74 2.81
C PHE A 462 13.84 -3.50 2.81
N VAL A 463 14.62 -3.31 3.87
CA VAL A 463 15.56 -2.17 3.96
C VAL A 463 16.66 -2.27 2.91
N ASP A 464 17.20 -3.46 2.65
CA ASP A 464 18.21 -3.69 1.63
C ASP A 464 17.69 -3.43 0.21
N ASP A 465 16.47 -3.88 -0.11
CA ASP A 465 15.83 -3.60 -1.41
C ASP A 465 15.61 -2.10 -1.62
N VAL A 466 15.07 -1.42 -0.60
CA VAL A 466 14.83 0.02 -0.63
C VAL A 466 16.15 0.80 -0.81
N LEU A 467 17.21 0.39 -0.11
CA LEU A 467 18.53 1.00 -0.24
C LEU A 467 19.09 0.80 -1.65
N ALA A 468 19.04 -0.43 -2.17
CA ALA A 468 19.51 -0.77 -3.50
C ALA A 468 18.80 0.03 -4.59
N ARG A 469 17.47 0.16 -4.52
CA ARG A 469 16.68 0.97 -5.46
C ARG A 469 17.03 2.46 -5.38
N SER A 470 17.20 3.00 -4.17
CA SER A 470 17.56 4.39 -3.96
C SER A 470 18.95 4.72 -4.54
N VAL A 471 19.93 3.84 -4.30
CA VAL A 471 21.29 3.97 -4.86
C VAL A 471 21.29 3.77 -6.38
N GLY A 472 20.53 2.81 -6.89
CA GLY A 472 20.37 2.61 -8.33
C GLY A 472 19.77 3.84 -9.01
N ARG A 473 18.79 4.50 -8.38
CA ARG A 473 18.22 5.75 -8.91
C ARG A 473 19.24 6.88 -8.86
N LEU A 474 19.91 7.06 -7.72
CA LEU A 474 20.96 8.05 -7.52
C LEU A 474 22.05 7.95 -8.61
N THR A 475 22.59 6.75 -8.82
CA THR A 475 23.63 6.49 -9.82
C THR A 475 23.14 6.66 -11.26
N SER A 476 21.85 6.45 -11.53
CA SER A 476 21.26 6.70 -12.85
C SER A 476 20.99 8.18 -13.16
N THR A 477 20.77 8.98 -12.13
CA THR A 477 20.43 10.41 -12.27
C THR A 477 21.67 11.28 -12.21
N ALA A 478 22.66 10.91 -11.40
CA ALA A 478 23.92 11.64 -11.31
C ALA A 478 24.68 11.53 -12.63
N ARG A 479 25.01 12.68 -13.23
CA ARG A 479 25.73 12.77 -14.51
C ARG A 479 27.24 12.73 -14.27
N TYR A 480 27.75 11.61 -13.74
CA TYR A 480 29.18 11.38 -13.59
C TYR A 480 29.81 10.77 -14.85
#